data_AF-A0A498FD33-F1
#
_entry.id   AF-A0A498FD33-F1
#
_cell.length_a   1.000
_cell.length_b   1.000
_cell.length_c   1.000
_cell.angle_alpha   90.00
_cell.angle_beta   90.00
_cell.angle_gamma   90.00
#
_symmetry.space_group_name_H-M   'P 1'
#
loop_
_entity.id
_entity.type
_entity.pdbx_description
1 polymer ?
#
loop_
_entity_poly.entity_id
_entity_poly.type
_entity_poly.pdbx_seq_one_letter_code
_entity_poly.pdbx_strand_id
1 'polypeptide(L)'
;YAGAEYHNPAQAAVTLAHGLTSERLWTRADLADRIGDDLGGLEISERDVLRSATRIGWLPDDVRDGDDVRDQLRDARDDVLDLSRELSAADDLDEEIALRGELASTAIGLVGVVVHLLDLADVRVVLDYRIDELARHFSPSGNDDRRDDLLDHLRKLSAICSRSGAFAGYAQVLETRDHVREDAWTMDATPGVDAAKPACSMLVHGGNVESLSDDLVERLSDPVDVHPDAPDLRLDVDVRVGTDRHRLASTARRILRSRGLRPTATATAVLTGMVADPWVLADSIHWGLARESPTRDVHLDEVRAVLATADSTRLFPDAS
;
A
#
# COMPACT_ATOMS: atom_id res chain seq x y z
N TYR A 1 -7.80 -1.49 2.96
CA TYR A 1 -7.42 -0.88 1.67
C TYR A 1 -7.35 0.61 1.87
N ALA A 2 -6.18 1.20 1.61
CA ALA A 2 -6.00 2.64 1.46
C ALA A 2 -5.39 2.84 0.07
N GLY A 3 -6.01 3.70 -0.75
CA GLY A 3 -5.64 3.85 -2.15
C GLY A 3 -5.19 5.25 -2.49
N ALA A 4 -4.25 5.37 -3.40
CA ALA A 4 -3.77 6.62 -3.97
C ALA A 4 -3.58 6.48 -5.48
N GLU A 5 -4.02 7.50 -6.24
CA GLU A 5 -3.50 7.72 -7.57
C GLU A 5 -2.11 8.33 -7.43
N TYR A 6 -1.12 7.72 -8.07
CA TYR A 6 0.27 8.14 -7.95
C TYR A 6 0.60 9.22 -8.97
N HIS A 7 0.97 10.40 -8.48
CA HIS A 7 1.55 11.46 -9.30
C HIS A 7 3.01 11.76 -8.93
N ASN A 8 3.35 11.68 -7.64
CA ASN A 8 4.70 11.81 -7.10
C ASN A 8 4.74 11.21 -5.67
N PRO A 9 5.93 10.98 -5.09
CA PRO A 9 6.06 10.34 -3.78
C PRO A 9 5.30 11.06 -2.66
N ALA A 10 5.42 12.39 -2.58
CA ALA A 10 4.81 13.19 -1.51
C ALA A 10 3.28 13.12 -1.55
N GLN A 11 2.68 13.35 -2.72
CA GLN A 11 1.23 13.30 -2.88
C GLN A 11 0.67 11.91 -2.57
N ALA A 12 1.33 10.85 -3.04
CA ALA A 12 0.87 9.50 -2.76
C ALA A 12 0.96 9.16 -1.26
N ALA A 13 2.07 9.53 -0.60
CA ALA A 13 2.24 9.35 0.83
C ALA A 13 1.18 10.10 1.65
N VAL A 14 0.93 11.38 1.35
CA VAL A 14 -0.10 12.19 2.02
C VAL A 14 -1.49 11.59 1.84
N THR A 15 -1.80 11.13 0.62
CA THR A 15 -3.10 10.50 0.31
C THR A 15 -3.30 9.22 1.11
N LEU A 16 -2.27 8.37 1.18
CA LEU A 16 -2.30 7.15 1.97
C LEU A 16 -2.40 7.42 3.47
N ALA A 17 -1.59 8.35 3.98
CA ALA A 17 -1.61 8.76 5.39
C ALA A 17 -3.02 9.21 5.77
N HIS A 18 -3.61 10.14 5.01
CA HIS A 18 -4.96 10.63 5.23
C HIS A 18 -6.03 9.53 5.15
N GLY A 19 -5.90 8.58 4.21
CA GLY A 19 -6.81 7.45 4.10
C GLY A 19 -6.74 6.51 5.31
N LEU A 20 -5.52 6.20 5.75
CA LEU A 20 -5.22 5.34 6.90
C LEU A 20 -5.57 5.96 8.24
N THR A 21 -5.62 7.29 8.35
CA THR A 21 -6.02 8.02 9.57
C THR A 21 -7.41 8.64 9.47
N SER A 22 -8.21 8.25 8.46
CA SER A 22 -9.55 8.78 8.28
C SER A 22 -10.50 8.29 9.39
N GLU A 23 -11.32 9.19 9.94
CA GLU A 23 -12.33 8.85 10.97
C GLU A 23 -13.22 7.68 10.51
N ARG A 24 -13.57 7.65 9.21
CA ARG A 24 -14.38 6.57 8.62
C ARG A 24 -13.73 5.19 8.76
N LEU A 25 -12.41 5.09 8.71
CA LEU A 25 -11.71 3.84 8.98
C LEU A 25 -11.78 3.51 10.48
N TRP A 26 -11.40 4.44 11.33
CA TRP A 26 -11.23 4.22 12.77
C TRP A 26 -12.54 4.03 13.55
N THR A 27 -13.65 4.53 13.02
CA THR A 27 -15.01 4.25 13.51
C THR A 27 -15.55 2.88 13.11
N ARG A 28 -14.88 2.17 12.19
CA ARG A 28 -15.32 0.84 11.73
C ARG A 28 -14.63 -0.25 12.52
N ALA A 29 -15.39 -1.31 12.79
CA ALA A 29 -14.86 -2.60 13.27
C ALA A 29 -14.15 -2.53 14.63
N ASP A 30 -14.60 -1.63 15.51
CA ASP A 30 -14.10 -1.48 16.89
C ASP A 30 -12.56 -1.48 16.94
N LEU A 31 -11.95 -0.79 15.96
CA LEU A 31 -10.50 -0.77 15.77
C LEU A 31 -9.77 -0.21 16.97
N ALA A 32 -10.32 0.84 17.59
CA ALA A 32 -9.81 1.40 18.84
C ALA A 32 -9.82 0.33 19.95
N ASP A 33 -10.93 -0.37 20.14
CA ASP A 33 -11.04 -1.43 21.15
C ASP A 33 -10.02 -2.55 20.88
N ARG A 34 -9.89 -3.01 19.64
CA ARG A 34 -8.90 -4.03 19.25
C ARG A 34 -7.47 -3.63 19.56
N ILE A 35 -7.12 -2.36 19.29
CA ILE A 35 -5.79 -1.81 19.57
C ILE A 35 -5.55 -1.65 21.07
N GLY A 36 -6.60 -1.34 21.84
CA GLY A 36 -6.53 -1.28 23.30
C GLY A 36 -6.38 -2.65 23.96
N ASP A 37 -6.97 -3.71 23.38
CA ASP A 37 -7.06 -5.04 23.98
C ASP A 37 -5.81 -5.92 23.77
N ASP A 38 -5.30 -6.03 22.53
CA ASP A 38 -4.17 -6.90 22.20
C ASP A 38 -3.47 -6.48 20.90
N LEU A 39 -2.16 -6.21 20.97
CA LEU A 39 -1.30 -5.85 19.84
C LEU A 39 -0.33 -6.98 19.49
N GLY A 40 -0.86 -8.19 19.32
CA GLY A 40 -0.06 -9.35 18.95
C GLY A 40 0.79 -9.87 20.09
N GLY A 41 0.24 -9.85 21.31
CA GLY A 41 0.91 -10.20 22.55
C GLY A 41 1.60 -9.03 23.25
N LEU A 42 1.43 -7.80 22.74
CA LEU A 42 1.85 -6.57 23.39
C LEU A 42 0.63 -5.82 23.94
N GLU A 43 0.76 -5.25 25.13
CA GLU A 43 -0.19 -4.29 25.65
C GLU A 43 0.17 -2.86 25.21
N ILE A 44 -0.83 -2.00 25.05
CA ILE A 44 -0.61 -0.56 24.79
C ILE A 44 0.20 0.13 25.90
N SER A 45 0.19 -0.46 27.10
CA SER A 45 0.96 -0.02 28.26
C SER A 45 2.47 -0.26 28.07
N GLU A 46 2.89 -1.19 27.19
CA GLU A 46 4.28 -1.52 26.86
C GLU A 46 4.89 -0.54 25.85
N ARG A 47 4.73 0.76 26.11
CA ARG A 47 5.07 1.85 25.19
C ARG A 47 6.53 1.86 24.76
N ASP A 48 7.44 1.50 25.66
CA ASP A 48 8.87 1.47 25.35
C ASP A 48 9.16 0.42 24.28
N VAL A 49 8.46 -0.72 24.28
CA VAL A 49 8.58 -1.74 23.25
C VAL A 49 7.96 -1.25 21.94
N LEU A 50 6.76 -0.67 22.00
CA LEU A 50 6.05 -0.13 20.83
C LEU A 50 6.82 1.03 20.15
N ARG A 51 7.49 1.90 20.91
CA ARG A 51 8.31 2.96 20.33
C ARG A 51 9.65 2.44 19.83
N SER A 52 10.34 1.66 20.66
CA SER A 52 11.76 1.34 20.43
C SER A 52 11.95 0.17 19.48
N ALA A 53 11.03 -0.82 19.48
CA ALA A 53 11.09 -1.97 18.59
C ALA A 53 10.21 -1.79 17.34
N THR A 54 8.93 -1.42 17.51
CA THR A 54 7.98 -1.34 16.38
C THR A 54 7.99 0.03 15.69
N ARG A 55 8.70 1.02 16.27
CA ARG A 55 8.91 2.37 15.72
C ARG A 55 7.62 3.17 15.54
N ILE A 56 6.62 2.89 16.37
CA ILE A 56 5.37 3.65 16.43
C ILE A 56 5.63 4.91 17.26
N GLY A 57 6.19 5.94 16.62
CA GLY A 57 6.66 7.17 17.27
C GLY A 57 5.57 8.14 17.74
N TRP A 58 4.36 8.06 17.17
CA TRP A 58 3.19 8.89 17.56
C TRP A 58 2.37 8.27 18.70
N LEU A 59 3.06 7.77 19.72
CA LEU A 59 2.43 7.22 20.92
C LEU A 59 3.02 7.90 22.15
N PRO A 60 2.66 9.14 22.53
CA PRO A 60 3.17 9.79 23.75
C PRO A 60 2.79 9.06 25.05
N ASP A 61 3.40 9.44 26.17
CA ASP A 61 3.30 8.73 27.47
C ASP A 61 1.91 8.78 28.09
N ASP A 62 1.08 9.70 27.62
CA ASP A 62 -0.30 9.89 28.06
C ASP A 62 -1.30 8.98 27.33
N VAL A 63 -0.90 8.29 26.26
CA VAL A 63 -1.74 7.30 25.55
C VAL A 63 -1.98 6.06 26.41
N ARG A 64 -3.23 5.76 26.74
CA ARG A 64 -3.61 4.66 27.64
C ARG A 64 -4.49 3.60 27.00
N ASP A 65 -5.21 3.95 25.95
CA ASP A 65 -6.13 3.06 25.25
C ASP A 65 -6.19 3.39 23.76
N GLY A 66 -6.98 2.62 23.01
CA GLY A 66 -7.08 2.82 21.56
C GLY A 66 -7.80 4.11 21.15
N ASP A 67 -8.61 4.72 22.02
CA ASP A 67 -9.20 6.03 21.75
C ASP A 67 -8.13 7.12 21.81
N ASP A 68 -7.23 7.07 22.79
CA ASP A 68 -6.06 7.95 22.84
C ASP A 68 -5.17 7.77 21.61
N VAL A 69 -4.94 6.53 21.15
CA VAL A 69 -4.19 6.27 19.90
C VAL A 69 -4.86 6.90 18.69
N ARG A 70 -6.19 6.74 18.58
CA ARG A 70 -6.95 7.37 17.48
C ARG A 70 -6.76 8.88 17.50
N ASP A 71 -6.82 9.50 18.68
CA ASP A 71 -6.69 10.94 18.82
C ASP A 71 -5.27 11.41 18.47
N GLN A 72 -4.24 10.66 18.85
CA GLN A 72 -2.85 10.95 18.43
C GLN A 72 -2.62 10.80 16.92
N LEU A 73 -3.22 9.79 16.29
CA LEU A 73 -3.17 9.64 14.83
C LEU A 73 -3.95 10.73 14.09
N ARG A 74 -4.97 11.30 14.75
CA ARG A 74 -5.70 12.47 14.25
C ARG A 74 -4.80 13.70 14.25
N ASP A 75 -4.10 13.96 15.34
CA ASP A 75 -3.17 15.08 15.47
C ASP A 75 -2.02 14.94 14.46
N ALA A 76 -1.42 13.75 14.35
CA ALA A 76 -0.38 13.46 13.36
C ALA A 76 -0.84 13.67 11.91
N ARG A 77 -2.11 13.39 11.61
CA ARG A 77 -2.70 13.67 10.30
C ARG A 77 -2.83 15.17 10.08
N ASP A 78 -3.24 15.90 11.10
CA ASP A 78 -3.43 17.34 11.03
C ASP A 78 -2.07 18.05 10.82
N ASP A 79 -0.97 17.55 11.43
CA ASP A 79 0.40 18.00 11.14
C ASP A 79 0.78 17.83 9.66
N VAL A 80 0.45 16.68 9.05
CA VAL A 80 0.69 16.44 7.61
C VAL A 80 -0.13 17.41 6.75
N LEU A 81 -1.35 17.73 7.17
CA LEU A 81 -2.20 18.69 6.46
C LEU A 81 -1.68 20.13 6.60
N ASP A 82 -1.11 20.48 7.74
CA ASP A 82 -0.48 21.78 7.98
C ASP A 82 0.78 21.95 7.12
N LEU A 83 1.68 20.96 7.09
CA LEU A 83 2.82 20.95 6.18
C LEU A 83 2.39 21.08 4.71
N SER A 84 1.28 20.44 4.32
CA SER A 84 0.73 20.58 2.97
C SER A 84 0.19 21.98 2.69
N ARG A 85 -0.34 22.70 3.69
CA ARG A 85 -0.81 24.09 3.55
C ARG A 85 0.36 25.06 3.48
N GLU A 86 1.37 24.86 4.32
CA GLU A 86 2.63 25.62 4.30
C GLU A 86 3.32 25.49 2.96
N LEU A 87 3.47 24.26 2.45
CA LEU A 87 4.03 24.02 1.12
C LEU A 87 3.24 24.73 0.01
N SER A 88 1.91 24.80 0.13
CA SER A 88 1.08 25.50 -0.84
C SER A 88 1.19 27.03 -0.75
N ALA A 89 1.66 27.56 0.38
CA ALA A 89 1.82 28.98 0.64
C ALA A 89 3.25 29.49 0.46
N ALA A 90 4.23 28.57 0.39
CA ALA A 90 5.64 28.88 0.17
C ALA A 90 5.84 29.72 -1.10
N ASP A 91 6.63 30.78 -0.97
CA ASP A 91 6.92 31.74 -2.05
C ASP A 91 8.40 31.72 -2.48
N ASP A 92 9.23 30.93 -1.80
CA ASP A 92 10.63 30.69 -2.12
C ASP A 92 10.92 29.23 -2.46
N LEU A 93 11.84 29.01 -3.42
CA LEU A 93 12.18 27.69 -3.94
C LEU A 93 12.90 26.81 -2.90
N ASP A 94 13.78 27.38 -2.07
CA ASP A 94 14.53 26.60 -1.07
C ASP A 94 13.59 26.15 0.06
N GLU A 95 12.66 27.01 0.46
CA GLU A 95 11.57 26.67 1.39
C GLU A 95 10.66 25.58 0.81
N GLU A 96 10.25 25.70 -0.46
CA GLU A 96 9.42 24.70 -1.15
C GLU A 96 10.09 23.32 -1.19
N ILE A 97 11.39 23.26 -1.45
CA ILE A 97 12.17 22.01 -1.47
C ILE A 97 12.25 21.40 -0.06
N ALA A 98 12.55 22.22 0.96
CA ALA A 98 12.61 21.75 2.34
C ALA A 98 11.26 21.19 2.81
N LEU A 99 10.18 21.93 2.60
CA LEU A 99 8.82 21.53 2.96
C LEU A 99 8.36 20.27 2.21
N ARG A 100 8.73 20.10 0.93
CA ARG A 100 8.46 18.85 0.19
C ARG A 100 9.12 17.64 0.83
N GLY A 101 10.39 17.78 1.18
CA GLY A 101 11.15 16.72 1.84
C GLY A 101 10.53 16.34 3.18
N GLU A 102 10.23 17.35 4.00
CA GLU A 102 9.59 17.18 5.29
C GLU A 102 8.21 16.53 5.17
N LEU A 103 7.32 17.08 4.34
CA LEU A 103 5.98 16.53 4.08
C LEU A 103 6.03 15.07 3.64
N ALA A 104 6.89 14.72 2.68
CA ALA A 104 7.03 13.35 2.20
C ALA A 104 7.51 12.42 3.31
N SER A 105 8.51 12.85 4.09
CA SER A 105 9.08 12.05 5.17
C SER A 105 8.10 11.81 6.32
N THR A 106 7.37 12.85 6.74
CA THR A 106 6.36 12.79 7.79
C THR A 106 5.18 11.92 7.36
N ALA A 107 4.68 12.10 6.14
CA ALA A 107 3.57 11.31 5.62
C ALA A 107 3.93 9.81 5.48
N ILE A 108 5.10 9.49 4.92
CA ILE A 108 5.57 8.09 4.82
C ILE A 108 5.77 7.48 6.20
N GLY A 109 6.34 8.23 7.15
CA GLY A 109 6.48 7.81 8.54
C GLY A 109 5.12 7.44 9.15
N LEU A 110 4.12 8.32 8.98
CA LEU A 110 2.76 8.08 9.48
C LEU A 110 2.11 6.84 8.84
N VAL A 111 2.30 6.63 7.53
CA VAL A 111 1.86 5.39 6.86
C VAL A 111 2.49 4.17 7.52
N GLY A 112 3.80 4.18 7.75
CA GLY A 112 4.51 3.07 8.40
C GLY A 112 3.97 2.77 9.80
N VAL A 113 3.78 3.81 10.61
CA VAL A 113 3.23 3.72 11.98
C VAL A 113 1.84 3.08 11.98
N VAL A 114 0.93 3.56 11.12
CA VAL A 114 -0.43 3.00 11.05
C VAL A 114 -0.42 1.57 10.51
N VAL A 115 0.43 1.25 9.53
CA VAL A 115 0.57 -0.10 9.00
C VAL A 115 1.01 -1.09 10.08
N HIS A 116 2.06 -0.77 10.84
CA HIS A 116 2.55 -1.65 11.90
C HIS A 116 1.53 -1.82 13.02
N LEU A 117 0.87 -0.74 13.42
CA LEU A 117 -0.19 -0.78 14.43
C LEU A 117 -1.34 -1.70 13.99
N LEU A 118 -1.81 -1.56 12.75
CA LEU A 118 -2.87 -2.40 12.22
C LEU A 118 -2.42 -3.86 12.06
N ASP A 119 -1.18 -4.11 11.65
CA ASP A 119 -0.65 -5.47 11.56
C ASP A 119 -0.53 -6.15 12.93
N LEU A 120 -0.09 -5.43 13.96
CA LEU A 120 -0.08 -5.91 15.35
C LEU A 120 -1.50 -6.21 15.86
N ALA A 121 -2.48 -5.41 15.46
CA ALA A 121 -3.90 -5.65 15.77
C ALA A 121 -4.53 -6.76 14.90
N ASP A 122 -3.77 -7.52 14.11
CA ASP A 122 -4.24 -8.54 13.15
C ASP A 122 -5.24 -7.98 12.11
N VAL A 123 -4.93 -6.79 11.59
CA VAL A 123 -5.68 -6.12 10.53
C VAL A 123 -4.83 -6.07 9.27
N ARG A 124 -5.22 -6.87 8.28
CA ARG A 124 -4.53 -6.87 6.99
C ARG A 124 -4.67 -5.54 6.26
N VAL A 125 -3.55 -4.87 6.04
CA VAL A 125 -3.47 -3.65 5.23
C VAL A 125 -3.08 -3.98 3.79
N VAL A 126 -3.77 -3.31 2.85
CA VAL A 126 -3.40 -3.28 1.44
C VAL A 126 -3.30 -1.82 1.04
N LEU A 127 -2.13 -1.41 0.57
CA LEU A 127 -1.88 -0.11 -0.03
C LEU A 127 -2.06 -0.24 -1.53
N ASP A 128 -2.95 0.56 -2.09
CA ASP A 128 -3.41 0.44 -3.47
C ASP A 128 -2.94 1.64 -4.30
N TYR A 129 -1.99 1.42 -5.19
CA TYR A 129 -1.39 2.43 -6.07
C TYR A 129 -1.93 2.29 -7.48
N ARG A 130 -2.61 3.33 -7.94
CA ARG A 130 -3.09 3.45 -9.31
C ARG A 130 -2.21 4.41 -10.11
N ILE A 131 -1.73 3.97 -11.27
CA ILE A 131 -0.84 4.76 -12.15
C ILE A 131 -1.49 4.89 -13.53
N ASP A 132 -2.35 5.91 -13.69
CA ASP A 132 -3.19 6.07 -14.90
C ASP A 132 -2.38 6.41 -16.17
N GLU A 133 -1.25 7.11 -16.06
CA GLU A 133 -0.42 7.57 -17.19
C GLU A 133 1.03 7.01 -17.17
N LEU A 134 1.19 5.75 -16.73
CA LEU A 134 2.51 5.11 -16.59
C LEU A 134 3.37 5.20 -17.85
N ALA A 135 2.83 4.80 -19.01
CA ALA A 135 3.56 4.82 -20.28
C ALA A 135 4.00 6.23 -20.73
N ARG A 136 3.30 7.27 -20.28
CA ARG A 136 3.55 8.66 -20.68
C ARG A 136 4.53 9.37 -19.75
N HIS A 137 4.43 9.12 -18.45
CA HIS A 137 5.14 9.89 -17.42
C HIS A 137 6.17 9.11 -16.63
N PHE A 138 6.19 7.77 -16.76
CA PHE A 138 7.03 6.85 -15.99
C PHE A 138 7.66 5.76 -16.90
N SER A 139 7.78 6.05 -18.20
CA SER A 139 8.42 5.13 -19.16
C SER A 139 9.94 5.33 -19.19
N PRO A 140 10.73 4.27 -19.46
CA PRO A 140 12.20 4.33 -19.57
C PRO A 140 12.76 5.22 -20.69
N SER A 141 11.88 5.85 -21.48
CA SER A 141 12.26 6.71 -22.61
C SER A 141 11.62 8.09 -22.53
N GLY A 142 10.83 8.36 -21.50
CA GLY A 142 9.99 9.55 -21.38
C GLY A 142 10.47 10.51 -20.30
N ASN A 143 10.66 10.01 -19.07
CA ASN A 143 11.09 10.79 -17.91
C ASN A 143 11.66 9.84 -16.85
N ASP A 144 12.93 9.47 -17.01
CA ASP A 144 13.59 8.45 -16.19
C ASP A 144 13.61 8.86 -14.70
N ASP A 145 13.81 10.16 -14.41
CA ASP A 145 13.79 10.69 -13.04
C ASP A 145 12.48 10.37 -12.30
N ARG A 146 11.32 10.51 -12.97
CA ARG A 146 10.02 10.19 -12.36
C ARG A 146 9.82 8.71 -12.13
N ARG A 147 10.33 7.88 -13.05
CA ARG A 147 10.28 6.42 -12.91
C ARG A 147 11.15 5.99 -11.73
N ASP A 148 12.34 6.56 -11.61
CA ASP A 148 13.24 6.34 -10.49
C ASP A 148 12.62 6.78 -9.16
N ASP A 149 12.03 7.96 -9.10
CA ASP A 149 11.32 8.44 -7.90
C ASP A 149 10.20 7.48 -7.46
N LEU A 150 9.48 6.89 -8.41
CA LEU A 150 8.45 5.88 -8.14
C LEU A 150 9.06 4.60 -7.58
N LEU A 151 10.11 4.07 -8.21
CA LEU A 151 10.78 2.86 -7.76
C LEU A 151 11.42 3.03 -6.38
N ASP A 152 12.05 4.18 -6.14
CA ASP A 152 12.61 4.56 -4.84
C ASP A 152 11.53 4.69 -3.77
N HIS A 153 10.41 5.33 -4.09
CA HIS A 153 9.27 5.42 -3.19
C HIS A 153 8.72 4.05 -2.81
N LEU A 154 8.49 3.16 -3.79
CA LEU A 154 7.99 1.81 -3.56
C LEU A 154 8.98 0.97 -2.74
N ARG A 155 10.28 1.03 -3.04
CA ARG A 155 11.34 0.37 -2.27
C ARG A 155 11.35 0.85 -0.83
N LYS A 156 11.43 2.17 -0.63
CA LYS A 156 11.51 2.80 0.69
C LYS A 156 10.30 2.44 1.54
N LEU A 157 9.10 2.57 0.97
CA LEU A 157 7.88 2.24 1.70
C LEU A 157 7.80 0.73 2.01
N SER A 158 8.24 -0.14 1.09
CA SER A 158 8.26 -1.59 1.32
C SER A 158 9.15 -1.97 2.49
N ALA A 159 10.31 -1.32 2.60
CA ALA A 159 11.21 -1.49 3.74
C ALA A 159 10.58 -0.94 5.03
N ILE A 160 9.98 0.26 4.99
CA ILE A 160 9.31 0.89 6.15
C ILE A 160 8.18 0.02 6.68
N CYS A 161 7.40 -0.57 5.79
CA CYS A 161 6.30 -1.47 6.12
C CYS A 161 6.74 -2.93 6.31
N SER A 162 8.04 -3.23 6.49
CA SER A 162 8.52 -4.58 6.79
C SER A 162 8.82 -4.75 8.28
N ARG A 163 8.71 -5.97 8.81
CA ARG A 163 9.07 -6.29 10.20
C ARG A 163 9.54 -7.71 10.43
N SER A 164 10.32 -7.92 11.47
CA SER A 164 10.70 -9.22 12.02
C SER A 164 10.30 -9.29 13.50
N GLY A 165 9.30 -10.10 13.84
CA GLY A 165 8.67 -10.01 15.16
C GLY A 165 8.19 -8.58 15.43
N ALA A 166 8.48 -8.02 16.60
CA ALA A 166 8.14 -6.63 16.92
C ALA A 166 9.04 -5.59 16.22
N PHE A 167 10.15 -5.98 15.57
CA PHE A 167 11.14 -5.03 15.06
C PHE A 167 10.82 -4.56 13.65
N ALA A 168 10.69 -3.25 13.44
CA ALA A 168 10.52 -2.66 12.11
C ALA A 168 11.79 -2.80 11.26
N GLY A 169 11.69 -3.42 10.09
CA GLY A 169 12.83 -3.78 9.25
C GLY A 169 13.65 -2.58 8.76
N TYR A 170 12.99 -1.50 8.32
CA TYR A 170 13.70 -0.27 7.93
C TYR A 170 14.54 0.29 9.06
N ALA A 171 14.02 0.32 10.28
CA ALA A 171 14.75 0.90 11.41
C ALA A 171 15.94 0.06 11.86
N GLN A 172 15.87 -1.26 11.68
CA GLN A 172 16.99 -2.15 11.99
C GLN A 172 18.11 -2.07 10.95
N VAL A 173 17.79 -1.79 9.68
CA VAL A 173 18.76 -1.98 8.58
C VAL A 173 19.16 -0.66 7.91
N LEU A 174 18.22 0.27 7.73
CA LEU A 174 18.34 1.42 6.83
C LEU A 174 18.26 2.79 7.53
N GLU A 175 17.89 2.83 8.80
CA GLU A 175 17.85 4.09 9.55
C GLU A 175 19.27 4.55 9.89
N THR A 176 19.63 5.76 9.48
CA THR A 176 20.97 6.33 9.65
C THR A 176 20.99 7.57 10.55
N ARG A 177 19.83 8.08 10.99
CA ARG A 177 19.77 9.27 11.85
C ARG A 177 20.17 8.90 13.28
N ASP A 178 21.28 9.43 13.78
CA ASP A 178 21.84 9.06 15.09
C ASP A 178 20.84 9.25 16.25
N HIS A 179 20.21 10.42 16.34
CA HIS A 179 19.19 10.71 17.37
C HIS A 179 17.98 9.76 17.35
N VAL A 180 17.76 9.08 16.23
CA VAL A 180 16.69 8.09 16.07
C VAL A 180 17.13 6.71 16.54
N ARG A 181 18.42 6.41 16.38
CA ARG A 181 19.03 5.10 16.68
C ARG A 181 19.45 4.97 18.14
N GLU A 182 19.84 6.06 18.79
CA GLU A 182 20.30 6.05 20.19
C GLU A 182 19.28 5.42 21.16
N ASP A 183 17.99 5.66 20.93
CA ASP A 183 16.91 5.12 21.73
C ASP A 183 16.30 3.82 21.14
N ALA A 184 16.77 3.38 19.98
CA ALA A 184 16.20 2.24 19.27
C ALA A 184 16.71 0.91 19.82
N TRP A 185 15.81 -0.06 19.95
CA TRP A 185 16.22 -1.42 20.28
C TRP A 185 16.74 -2.12 19.03
N THR A 186 17.82 -2.89 19.18
CA THR A 186 18.38 -3.69 18.08
C THR A 186 18.02 -5.15 18.27
N MET A 187 17.54 -5.79 17.21
CA MET A 187 17.26 -7.21 17.17
C MET A 187 18.57 -8.00 17.19
N ASP A 188 18.65 -9.06 18.00
CA ASP A 188 19.69 -10.08 17.89
C ASP A 188 19.33 -11.04 16.74
N ALA A 189 19.70 -10.67 15.51
CA ALA A 189 19.35 -11.43 14.31
C ALA A 189 20.34 -12.56 14.04
N THR A 190 19.81 -13.74 13.71
CA THR A 190 20.58 -14.88 13.25
C THR A 190 20.87 -14.76 11.74
N PRO A 191 22.14 -14.67 11.32
CA PRO A 191 22.50 -14.48 9.92
C PRO A 191 21.93 -15.57 9.01
N GLY A 192 21.27 -15.16 7.93
CA GLY A 192 20.68 -16.06 6.93
C GLY A 192 19.40 -16.78 7.38
N VAL A 193 18.94 -16.56 8.61
CA VAL A 193 17.70 -17.13 9.14
C VAL A 193 16.65 -16.04 9.29
N ASP A 194 16.99 -14.96 9.98
CA ASP A 194 16.03 -13.91 10.28
C ASP A 194 15.82 -12.98 9.08
N ALA A 195 14.56 -12.63 8.86
CA ALA A 195 14.16 -11.76 7.78
C ALA A 195 12.94 -10.93 8.16
N ALA A 196 12.97 -9.64 7.82
CA ALA A 196 11.83 -8.76 7.91
C ALA A 196 10.90 -8.95 6.71
N LYS A 197 9.64 -9.24 6.98
CA LYS A 197 8.60 -9.50 5.97
C LYS A 197 7.61 -8.34 5.90
N PRO A 198 6.92 -8.12 4.77
CA PRO A 198 5.92 -7.06 4.66
C PRO A 198 4.77 -7.22 5.67
N ALA A 199 4.51 -6.18 6.45
CA ALA A 199 3.35 -6.00 7.32
C ALA A 199 2.10 -5.53 6.53
N CYS A 200 2.27 -5.11 5.28
CA CYS A 200 1.17 -4.84 4.36
C CYS A 200 1.46 -5.39 2.97
N SER A 201 0.40 -5.54 2.17
CA SER A 201 0.56 -5.78 0.73
C SER A 201 0.49 -4.45 -0.03
N MET A 202 1.35 -4.28 -1.04
CA MET A 202 1.24 -3.16 -1.98
C MET A 202 0.71 -3.70 -3.31
N LEU A 203 -0.40 -3.17 -3.75
CA LEU A 203 -0.97 -3.43 -5.06
C LEU A 203 -0.65 -2.25 -5.96
N VAL A 204 0.08 -2.48 -7.04
CA VAL A 204 0.38 -1.45 -8.04
C VAL A 204 -0.30 -1.84 -9.34
N HIS A 205 -1.11 -0.96 -9.91
CA HIS A 205 -1.82 -1.22 -11.17
C HIS A 205 -1.92 0.03 -12.04
N GLY A 206 -2.00 -0.19 -13.35
CA GLY A 206 -1.94 0.85 -14.37
C GLY A 206 -1.68 0.22 -15.74
N GLY A 207 -1.84 1.00 -16.81
CA GLY A 207 -1.52 0.50 -18.16
C GLY A 207 -0.03 0.20 -18.29
N ASN A 208 0.32 -1.03 -18.70
CA ASN A 208 1.71 -1.49 -18.85
C ASN A 208 2.52 -1.48 -17.53
N VAL A 209 1.86 -1.70 -16.39
CA VAL A 209 2.50 -1.73 -15.07
C VAL A 209 3.53 -2.85 -14.93
N GLU A 210 3.36 -3.94 -15.68
CA GLU A 210 4.29 -5.07 -15.74
C GLU A 210 5.69 -4.62 -16.17
N SER A 211 5.80 -3.53 -16.94
CA SER A 211 7.10 -2.98 -17.33
C SER A 211 7.93 -2.45 -16.17
N LEU A 212 7.37 -2.23 -14.98
CA LEU A 212 8.09 -1.80 -13.77
C LEU A 212 8.74 -2.98 -13.02
N SER A 213 8.39 -4.23 -13.33
CA SER A 213 8.71 -5.36 -12.46
C SER A 213 10.20 -5.59 -12.30
N ASP A 214 10.92 -5.59 -13.41
CA ASP A 214 12.34 -5.96 -13.43
C ASP A 214 13.16 -4.90 -12.70
N ASP A 215 12.91 -3.63 -13.00
CA ASP A 215 13.55 -2.50 -12.30
C ASP A 215 13.21 -2.49 -10.80
N LEU A 216 11.98 -2.84 -10.41
CA LEU A 216 11.61 -2.91 -8.99
C LEU A 216 12.33 -4.07 -8.28
N VAL A 217 12.42 -5.24 -8.93
CA VAL A 217 13.16 -6.39 -8.39
C VAL A 217 14.64 -6.07 -8.26
N GLU A 218 15.23 -5.39 -9.24
CA GLU A 218 16.61 -4.90 -9.19
C GLU A 218 16.77 -3.91 -8.02
N ARG A 219 15.93 -2.87 -7.93
CA ARG A 219 16.00 -1.88 -6.86
C ARG A 219 15.85 -2.47 -5.47
N LEU A 220 15.01 -3.50 -5.30
CA LEU A 220 14.84 -4.20 -4.02
C LEU A 220 16.02 -5.11 -3.68
N SER A 221 16.75 -5.58 -4.69
CA SER A 221 17.94 -6.44 -4.54
C SER A 221 19.24 -5.66 -4.38
N ASP A 222 19.28 -4.41 -4.85
CA ASP A 222 20.46 -3.56 -4.79
C ASP A 222 20.97 -3.38 -3.36
N PRO A 223 22.29 -3.46 -3.13
CA PRO A 223 22.88 -3.16 -1.83
C PRO A 223 22.55 -1.72 -1.45
N VAL A 224 21.81 -1.57 -0.35
CA VAL A 224 21.47 -0.27 0.22
C VAL A 224 22.65 0.18 1.09
N ASP A 225 22.75 1.48 1.39
CA ASP A 225 23.57 1.99 2.48
C ASP A 225 23.02 1.50 3.84
N VAL A 226 23.25 0.23 4.13
CA VAL A 226 22.98 -0.41 5.42
C VAL A 226 23.87 0.26 6.47
N HIS A 227 23.30 0.62 7.61
CA HIS A 227 24.09 1.29 8.64
C HIS A 227 25.13 0.33 9.26
N PRO A 228 26.30 0.83 9.72
CA PRO A 228 27.40 -0.04 10.17
C PRO A 228 27.05 -1.02 11.29
N ASP A 229 26.14 -0.63 12.20
CA ASP A 229 25.74 -1.50 13.32
C ASP A 229 24.46 -2.30 13.04
N ALA A 230 24.06 -2.46 11.77
CA ALA A 230 22.84 -3.17 11.43
C ALA A 230 23.00 -4.64 11.79
N PRO A 231 22.00 -5.28 12.42
CA PRO A 231 22.01 -6.71 12.59
C PRO A 231 21.94 -7.38 11.21
N ASP A 232 22.38 -8.63 11.11
CA ASP A 232 22.35 -9.45 9.89
C ASP A 232 20.91 -9.89 9.54
N LEU A 233 20.01 -8.90 9.37
CA LEU A 233 18.60 -9.04 9.08
C LEU A 233 18.35 -8.77 7.59
N ARG A 234 17.74 -9.72 6.90
CA ARG A 234 17.35 -9.55 5.49
C ARG A 234 15.99 -8.87 5.36
N LEU A 235 15.83 -7.95 4.41
CA LEU A 235 14.51 -7.49 3.97
C LEU A 235 13.97 -8.45 2.90
N ASP A 236 12.85 -9.13 3.17
CA ASP A 236 12.28 -10.17 2.32
C ASP A 236 10.99 -9.69 1.64
N VAL A 237 11.15 -8.84 0.63
CA VAL A 237 10.04 -8.27 -0.15
C VAL A 237 9.90 -9.02 -1.47
N ASP A 238 8.75 -9.65 -1.68
CA ASP A 238 8.43 -10.43 -2.88
C ASP A 238 7.62 -9.58 -3.87
N VAL A 239 8.04 -9.56 -5.15
CA VAL A 239 7.34 -8.87 -6.24
C VAL A 239 6.62 -9.90 -7.10
N ARG A 240 5.30 -9.73 -7.24
CA ARG A 240 4.45 -10.62 -8.04
C ARG A 240 3.80 -9.85 -9.18
N VAL A 241 4.05 -10.30 -10.40
CA VAL A 241 3.53 -9.69 -11.61
C VAL A 241 2.31 -10.45 -12.13
N GLY A 242 1.31 -9.70 -12.57
CA GLY A 242 0.13 -10.22 -13.24
C GLY A 242 -0.89 -10.87 -12.31
N THR A 243 -1.91 -11.45 -12.94
CA THR A 243 -2.98 -12.19 -12.28
C THR A 243 -3.09 -13.57 -12.89
N ASP A 244 -3.46 -14.56 -12.09
CA ASP A 244 -3.73 -15.90 -12.60
C ASP A 244 -5.19 -16.02 -13.10
N ARG A 245 -5.44 -16.97 -14.00
CA ARG A 245 -6.78 -17.23 -14.54
C ARG A 245 -7.80 -17.56 -13.43
N HIS A 246 -7.35 -18.12 -12.31
CA HIS A 246 -8.22 -18.46 -11.20
C HIS A 246 -8.72 -17.20 -10.46
N ARG A 247 -7.86 -16.21 -10.26
CA ARG A 247 -8.19 -14.89 -9.70
C ARG A 247 -9.11 -14.12 -10.63
N LEU A 248 -8.84 -14.09 -11.94
CA LEU A 248 -9.75 -13.49 -12.93
C LEU A 248 -11.14 -14.14 -12.88
N ALA A 249 -11.21 -15.48 -12.82
CA ALA A 249 -12.47 -16.20 -12.70
C ALA A 249 -13.20 -15.88 -11.40
N SER A 250 -12.47 -15.78 -10.29
CA SER A 250 -13.00 -15.39 -9.00
C SER A 250 -13.59 -13.97 -9.04
N THR A 251 -12.87 -13.02 -9.65
CA THR A 251 -13.34 -11.64 -9.87
C THR A 251 -14.62 -11.61 -10.70
N ALA A 252 -14.64 -12.22 -11.88
CA ALA A 252 -15.85 -12.30 -12.71
C ALA A 252 -17.06 -12.83 -11.93
N ARG A 253 -16.87 -13.96 -11.23
CA ARG A 253 -17.95 -14.58 -10.45
C ARG A 253 -18.45 -13.67 -9.33
N ARG A 254 -17.54 -13.01 -8.63
CA ARG A 254 -17.88 -12.13 -7.50
C ARG A 254 -18.62 -10.89 -7.97
N ILE A 255 -18.20 -10.26 -9.06
CA ILE A 255 -18.86 -9.06 -9.58
C ILE A 255 -20.21 -9.42 -10.21
N LEU A 256 -20.31 -10.52 -10.98
CA LEU A 256 -21.61 -10.98 -11.49
C LEU A 256 -22.61 -11.23 -10.35
N ARG A 257 -22.18 -11.88 -9.26
CA ARG A 257 -23.03 -12.09 -8.08
C ARG A 257 -23.45 -10.78 -7.42
N SER A 258 -22.58 -9.77 -7.38
CA SER A 258 -22.93 -8.45 -6.83
C SER A 258 -23.98 -7.71 -7.69
N ARG A 259 -24.08 -8.06 -8.98
CA ARG A 259 -25.14 -7.65 -9.90
C ARG A 259 -26.40 -8.54 -9.83
N GLY A 260 -26.51 -9.48 -8.90
CA GLY A 260 -27.66 -10.38 -8.82
C GLY A 260 -27.67 -11.46 -9.91
N LEU A 261 -26.52 -11.73 -10.54
CA LEU A 261 -26.39 -12.73 -11.59
C LEU A 261 -25.62 -13.96 -11.08
N ARG A 262 -26.09 -15.16 -11.43
CA ARG A 262 -25.41 -16.43 -11.19
C ARG A 262 -24.39 -16.65 -12.31
N PRO A 263 -23.09 -16.72 -11.99
CA PRO A 263 -22.06 -16.96 -13.00
C PRO A 263 -22.19 -18.36 -13.58
N THR A 264 -22.13 -18.49 -14.91
CA THR A 264 -22.04 -19.78 -15.59
C THR A 264 -20.58 -20.11 -15.93
N ALA A 265 -20.26 -21.39 -16.12
CA ALA A 265 -18.91 -21.81 -16.50
C ALA A 265 -18.48 -21.17 -17.83
N THR A 266 -19.37 -21.17 -18.82
CA THR A 266 -19.13 -20.57 -20.15
C THR A 266 -18.93 -19.06 -20.06
N ALA A 267 -19.82 -18.34 -19.37
CA ALA A 267 -19.68 -16.89 -19.22
C ALA A 267 -18.36 -16.52 -18.52
N THR A 268 -18.02 -17.25 -17.45
CA THR A 268 -16.75 -17.05 -16.74
C THR A 268 -15.57 -17.30 -17.68
N ALA A 269 -15.56 -18.42 -18.40
CA ALA A 269 -14.46 -18.78 -19.30
C ALA A 269 -14.25 -17.75 -20.41
N VAL A 270 -15.33 -17.25 -21.04
CA VAL A 270 -15.26 -16.21 -22.06
C VAL A 270 -14.68 -14.92 -21.49
N LEU A 271 -15.21 -14.44 -20.36
CA LEU A 271 -14.73 -13.21 -19.73
C LEU A 271 -13.24 -13.29 -19.37
N THR A 272 -12.80 -14.39 -18.75
CA THR A 272 -11.40 -14.57 -18.34
C THR A 272 -10.45 -14.87 -19.49
N GLY A 273 -10.97 -15.30 -20.65
CA GLY A 273 -10.16 -15.51 -21.85
C GLY A 273 -9.96 -14.23 -22.66
N MET A 274 -10.87 -13.26 -22.50
CA MET A 274 -10.87 -12.01 -23.28
C MET A 274 -10.26 -10.83 -22.53
N VAL A 275 -10.25 -10.86 -21.19
CA VAL A 275 -9.75 -9.76 -20.35
C VAL A 275 -8.61 -10.28 -19.47
N ALA A 276 -7.42 -9.67 -19.61
CA ALA A 276 -6.22 -10.01 -18.84
C ALA A 276 -6.21 -9.35 -17.45
N ASP A 277 -6.82 -8.17 -17.34
CA ASP A 277 -6.78 -7.32 -16.15
C ASP A 277 -8.06 -7.51 -15.29
N PRO A 278 -7.94 -7.86 -14.00
CA PRO A 278 -9.09 -8.09 -13.14
C PRO A 278 -9.89 -6.80 -12.83
N TRP A 279 -9.27 -5.63 -12.88
CA TRP A 279 -9.93 -4.34 -12.73
C TRP A 279 -10.75 -3.99 -13.96
N VAL A 280 -10.17 -4.12 -15.15
CA VAL A 280 -10.90 -3.94 -16.41
C VAL A 280 -12.10 -4.88 -16.44
N LEU A 281 -11.92 -6.14 -16.05
CA LEU A 281 -12.99 -7.12 -15.96
C LEU A 281 -14.08 -6.71 -14.97
N ALA A 282 -13.70 -6.30 -13.76
CA ALA A 282 -14.65 -5.88 -12.73
C ALA A 282 -15.45 -4.64 -13.16
N ASP A 283 -14.77 -3.64 -13.70
CA ASP A 283 -15.37 -2.38 -14.12
C ASP A 283 -16.30 -2.58 -15.34
N SER A 284 -15.86 -3.38 -16.32
CA SER A 284 -16.67 -3.74 -17.49
C SER A 284 -17.96 -4.46 -17.09
N ILE A 285 -17.91 -5.38 -16.12
CA ILE A 285 -19.13 -6.03 -15.60
C ILE A 285 -19.99 -5.03 -14.82
N HIS A 286 -19.37 -4.18 -13.99
CA HIS A 286 -20.08 -3.23 -13.13
C HIS A 286 -20.90 -2.23 -13.95
N TRP A 287 -20.29 -1.65 -14.99
CA TRP A 287 -20.93 -0.65 -15.85
C TRP A 287 -21.71 -1.27 -17.00
N GLY A 288 -21.27 -2.44 -17.51
CA GLY A 288 -21.92 -3.11 -18.63
C GLY A 288 -23.24 -3.78 -18.27
N LEU A 289 -23.46 -4.14 -17.00
CA LEU A 289 -24.66 -4.86 -16.57
C LEU A 289 -25.41 -4.10 -15.48
N ALA A 290 -26.73 -4.05 -15.59
CA ALA A 290 -27.61 -3.62 -14.49
C ALA A 290 -27.59 -4.62 -13.32
N ARG A 291 -28.12 -4.21 -12.17
CA ARG A 291 -28.37 -5.14 -11.06
C ARG A 291 -29.73 -5.81 -11.26
N GLU A 292 -29.76 -7.12 -11.22
CA GLU A 292 -30.95 -7.94 -11.43
C GLU A 292 -31.59 -8.38 -10.11
N SER A 293 -32.92 -8.48 -10.12
CA SER A 293 -33.72 -9.10 -9.06
C SER A 293 -35.03 -9.63 -9.68
N PRO A 294 -35.38 -10.92 -9.53
CA PRO A 294 -34.70 -11.94 -8.73
C PRO A 294 -33.40 -12.43 -9.38
N THR A 295 -32.58 -13.10 -8.58
CA THR A 295 -31.32 -13.68 -9.03
C THR A 295 -31.53 -14.75 -10.13
N ARG A 296 -30.84 -14.60 -11.27
CA ARG A 296 -30.88 -15.51 -12.42
C ARG A 296 -29.50 -15.76 -13.02
N ASP A 297 -29.40 -16.68 -13.98
CA ASP A 297 -28.13 -16.94 -14.68
C ASP A 297 -27.77 -15.79 -15.62
N VAL A 298 -26.46 -15.54 -15.78
CA VAL A 298 -25.96 -14.62 -16.79
C VAL A 298 -26.04 -15.28 -18.18
N HIS A 299 -26.56 -14.54 -19.15
CA HIS A 299 -26.64 -14.94 -20.55
C HIS A 299 -25.41 -14.47 -21.34
N LEU A 300 -25.17 -15.08 -22.51
CA LEU A 300 -23.97 -14.79 -23.32
C LEU A 300 -24.05 -13.46 -24.08
N ASP A 301 -25.25 -12.97 -24.38
CA ASP A 301 -25.48 -11.62 -24.92
C ASP A 301 -25.10 -10.54 -23.91
N GLU A 302 -25.35 -10.77 -22.63
CA GLU A 302 -24.89 -9.92 -21.52
C GLU A 302 -23.36 -9.93 -21.40
N VAL A 303 -22.73 -11.10 -21.54
CA VAL A 303 -21.25 -11.20 -21.60
C VAL A 303 -20.69 -10.41 -22.77
N ARG A 304 -21.35 -10.46 -23.94
CA ARG A 304 -20.96 -9.65 -25.09
C ARG A 304 -21.11 -8.15 -24.80
N ALA A 305 -22.17 -7.73 -24.10
CA ALA A 305 -22.35 -6.34 -23.69
C ALA A 305 -21.24 -5.87 -22.74
N VAL A 306 -20.84 -6.72 -21.79
CA VAL A 306 -19.68 -6.46 -20.91
C VAL A 306 -18.40 -6.29 -21.71
N LEU A 307 -18.12 -7.16 -22.68
CA LEU A 307 -16.91 -7.02 -23.48
C LEU A 307 -16.94 -5.78 -24.38
N ALA A 308 -18.12 -5.30 -24.76
CA ALA A 308 -18.27 -4.07 -25.53
C ALA A 308 -18.03 -2.79 -24.71
N THR A 309 -18.10 -2.86 -23.37
CA THR A 309 -17.75 -1.73 -22.49
C THR A 309 -16.27 -1.66 -22.14
N ALA A 310 -15.53 -2.77 -22.31
CA ALA A 310 -14.09 -2.77 -22.15
C ALA A 310 -13.41 -2.00 -23.30
N ASP A 311 -12.36 -1.23 -22.98
CA ASP A 311 -11.51 -0.62 -23.99
C ASP A 311 -10.87 -1.72 -24.86
N SER A 312 -11.01 -1.60 -26.17
CA SER A 312 -10.47 -2.54 -27.15
C SER A 312 -8.96 -2.81 -27.01
N THR A 313 -8.20 -1.85 -26.50
CA THR A 313 -6.76 -1.98 -26.25
C THR A 313 -6.43 -2.85 -25.03
N ARG A 314 -7.44 -3.15 -24.20
CA ARG A 314 -7.32 -3.96 -22.98
C ARG A 314 -8.00 -5.33 -23.11
N LEU A 315 -8.47 -5.65 -24.32
CA LEU A 315 -8.99 -6.95 -24.70
C LEU A 315 -7.90 -7.77 -25.40
N PHE A 316 -7.96 -9.10 -25.23
CA PHE A 316 -7.04 -10.09 -25.82
C PHE A 316 -5.61 -10.08 -25.23
N PRO A 317 -5.37 -10.91 -24.19
CA PRO A 317 -4.04 -11.07 -23.57
C PRO A 317 -2.96 -11.60 -24.53
N ASP A 318 -3.34 -12.37 -25.57
CA ASP A 318 -2.44 -13.18 -26.40
C ASP A 318 -2.40 -12.75 -27.87
N ALA A 319 -2.85 -11.54 -28.22
CA ALA A 319 -2.94 -11.06 -29.61
C ALA A 319 -1.74 -10.22 -30.08
N SER A 320 -0.67 -10.16 -29.29
CA SER A 320 0.60 -9.49 -29.59
C SER A 320 1.76 -10.47 -29.61
#